data_AF-A0A2C9JQ40-F1
#
_entry.id   AF-A0A2C9JQ40-F1
#
_cell.length_a   1.000
_cell.length_b   1.000
_cell.length_c   1.000
_cell.angle_alpha   90.00
_cell.angle_beta   90.00
_cell.angle_gamma   90.00
#
_symmetry.space_group_name_H-M   'P 1'
#
loop_
_entity.id
_entity.type
_entity.pdbx_description
1 polymer ?
#
loop_
_entity_poly.entity_id
_entity_poly.type
_entity_poly.pdbx_seq_one_letter_code
_entity_poly.pdbx_strand_id
1 'polypeptide(L)'
;YYYFSFFINTLIQASWTTFFKKPKEEIEAMPRKIKPFDGPSTTSRLQSLKKKTVSCSVRGYNPPADVEAKILSIAATIIGFQVDMSYQLNDRLIKFKLLTKLMEEFDHIIPNTELCDLNTLANVVSYFDTPVRDTTSFDDLARQKLPKNLHIQLEPLRFDPETDTFFDGKTAFPNRPTIVSSLKYSKKYKGHSGESRNARSLTNFEEQKQLFEDAEKLNYTVKSS
;
A
#
# COMPACT_ATOMS: atom_id res chain seq x y z
N TYR A 1 -24.20 -37.04 -31.68
CA TYR A 1 -23.12 -36.07 -31.41
C TYR A 1 -23.51 -34.89 -30.50
N TYR A 2 -24.80 -34.58 -30.27
CA TYR A 2 -25.20 -33.47 -29.40
C TYR A 2 -25.27 -33.77 -27.89
N TYR A 3 -25.31 -35.03 -27.47
CA TYR A 3 -25.39 -35.39 -26.04
C TYR A 3 -24.03 -35.52 -25.33
N PHE A 4 -22.93 -35.69 -26.08
CA PHE A 4 -21.60 -35.87 -25.50
C PHE A 4 -20.91 -34.54 -25.15
N SER A 5 -21.27 -33.45 -25.85
CA SER A 5 -20.72 -32.11 -25.60
C SER A 5 -21.34 -31.45 -24.36
N PHE A 6 -22.61 -31.72 -24.06
CA PHE A 6 -23.31 -31.16 -22.90
C PHE A 6 -22.78 -31.71 -21.56
N PHE A 7 -22.32 -32.97 -21.55
CA PHE A 7 -21.82 -33.63 -20.35
C PHE A 7 -20.39 -33.20 -19.96
N ILE A 8 -19.57 -32.85 -20.96
CA ILE A 8 -18.19 -32.40 -20.70
C ILE A 8 -18.17 -30.96 -20.18
N ASN A 9 -19.03 -30.07 -20.70
CA ASN A 9 -19.09 -28.67 -20.25
C ASN A 9 -19.63 -28.50 -18.82
N THR A 10 -20.60 -29.33 -18.39
CA THR A 10 -21.13 -29.29 -17.01
C THR A 10 -20.13 -29.82 -15.98
N LEU A 11 -19.35 -30.85 -16.32
CA LEU A 11 -18.28 -31.39 -15.46
C LEU A 11 -17.11 -30.41 -15.30
N ILE A 12 -16.74 -29.67 -16.36
CA ILE A 12 -15.62 -28.72 -16.30
C ILE A 12 -15.99 -27.47 -15.48
N GLN A 13 -17.19 -26.90 -15.63
CA GLN A 13 -17.65 -25.77 -14.80
C GLN A 13 -17.84 -26.12 -13.31
N ALA A 14 -18.26 -27.36 -13.00
CA ALA A 14 -18.43 -27.81 -11.62
C ALA A 14 -17.07 -27.98 -10.90
N SER A 15 -16.02 -28.41 -11.60
CA SER A 15 -14.71 -28.68 -11.00
C SER A 15 -13.92 -27.43 -10.60
N TRP A 16 -14.03 -26.33 -11.34
CA TRP A 16 -13.32 -25.08 -11.03
C TRP A 16 -14.03 -24.25 -9.96
N THR A 17 -15.36 -24.28 -9.92
CA THR A 17 -16.14 -23.52 -8.93
C THR A 17 -16.07 -24.15 -7.53
N THR A 18 -15.96 -25.47 -7.44
CA THR A 18 -15.80 -26.21 -6.17
C THR A 18 -14.39 -26.11 -5.59
N PHE A 19 -13.35 -26.01 -6.43
CA PHE A 19 -11.97 -25.88 -5.96
C PHE A 19 -11.67 -24.53 -5.29
N PHE A 20 -12.32 -23.45 -5.76
CA PHE A 20 -12.12 -22.09 -5.22
C PHE A 20 -13.22 -21.61 -4.27
N LYS A 21 -14.40 -22.25 -4.23
CA LYS A 21 -15.42 -22.04 -3.19
C LYS A 21 -15.35 -23.16 -2.16
N LYS A 22 -14.33 -23.13 -1.29
CA LYS A 22 -14.58 -23.66 0.06
C LYS A 22 -15.72 -22.81 0.66
N PRO A 23 -16.74 -23.39 1.31
CA PRO A 23 -17.68 -22.60 2.08
C PRO A 23 -16.87 -21.73 3.03
N LYS A 24 -17.21 -20.45 3.14
CA LYS A 24 -16.74 -19.60 4.24
C LYS A 24 -17.38 -20.14 5.52
N GLU A 25 -16.94 -21.30 5.99
CA GLU A 25 -16.88 -21.46 7.42
C GLU A 25 -15.98 -20.30 7.87
N GLU A 26 -16.51 -19.42 8.71
CA GLU A 26 -15.71 -18.46 9.46
C GLU A 26 -14.82 -19.27 10.41
N ILE A 27 -13.87 -20.00 9.85
CA ILE A 27 -12.72 -20.46 10.59
C ILE A 27 -12.03 -19.17 10.96
N GLU A 28 -12.26 -18.71 12.19
CA GLU A 28 -11.43 -17.71 12.82
C GLU A 28 -10.00 -18.24 12.75
N ALA A 29 -9.31 -17.92 11.66
CA ALA A 29 -7.98 -18.42 11.39
C ALA A 29 -7.09 -17.81 12.46
N MET A 30 -6.85 -18.57 13.52
CA MET A 30 -6.04 -18.12 14.64
C MET A 30 -4.71 -17.62 14.07
N PRO A 31 -4.25 -16.43 14.48
CA PRO A 31 -3.01 -15.88 13.96
C PRO A 31 -1.89 -16.90 14.22
N ARG A 32 -1.14 -17.25 13.16
CA ARG A 32 0.00 -18.17 13.27
C ARG A 32 0.88 -17.75 14.45
N LYS A 33 1.10 -18.67 15.39
CA LYS A 33 2.03 -18.48 16.51
C LYS A 33 3.47 -18.47 15.96
N ILE A 34 4.29 -17.55 16.46
CA ILE A 34 5.72 -17.46 16.13
C ILE A 34 6.39 -18.70 16.72
N LYS A 35 7.16 -19.43 15.91
CA LYS A 35 7.95 -20.57 16.37
C LYS A 35 9.37 -20.11 16.73
N PRO A 36 10.09 -20.80 17.63
CA PRO A 36 11.46 -20.41 18.02
C PRO A 36 12.45 -20.35 16.86
N PHE A 37 12.21 -21.12 15.79
CA PHE A 37 13.03 -21.14 14.58
C PHE A 37 12.61 -20.11 13.52
N ASP A 38 11.53 -19.36 13.74
CA ASP A 38 11.15 -18.28 12.85
C ASP A 38 12.15 -17.13 13.02
N GLY A 39 12.89 -16.78 11.97
CA GLY A 39 13.88 -15.69 12.01
C GLY A 39 13.26 -14.31 12.29
N PRO A 40 14.10 -13.29 12.62
CA PRO A 40 13.63 -11.94 12.99
C PRO A 40 12.82 -11.24 11.88
N SER A 41 13.04 -11.59 10.61
CA SER A 41 12.24 -11.09 9.48
C SER A 41 10.79 -11.57 9.54
N THR A 42 10.53 -12.78 10.05
CA THR A 42 9.20 -13.38 10.11
C THR A 42 8.30 -12.64 11.10
N THR A 43 8.84 -12.22 12.25
CA THR A 43 8.08 -11.49 13.27
C THR A 43 7.64 -10.12 12.75
N SER A 44 8.55 -9.36 12.14
CA SER A 44 8.27 -8.07 11.49
C SER A 44 7.22 -8.22 10.37
N ARG A 45 7.34 -9.28 9.56
CA ARG A 45 6.38 -9.56 8.48
C ARG A 45 4.99 -9.92 9.02
N LEU A 46 4.90 -10.75 10.06
CA LEU A 46 3.63 -11.08 10.71
C LEU A 46 2.99 -9.84 11.36
N GLN A 47 3.78 -8.97 11.99
CA GLN A 47 3.27 -7.69 12.51
C GLN A 47 2.75 -6.80 11.37
N SER A 48 3.46 -6.70 10.26
CA SER A 48 3.03 -5.94 9.08
C SER A 48 1.76 -6.50 8.46
N LEU A 49 1.62 -7.83 8.39
CA LEU A 49 0.41 -8.52 7.93
C LEU A 49 -0.76 -8.30 8.87
N LYS A 50 -0.54 -8.37 10.19
CA LYS A 50 -1.57 -8.02 11.21
C LYS A 50 -2.02 -6.57 11.04
N LYS A 51 -1.07 -5.65 10.82
CA LYS A 51 -1.33 -4.23 10.52
C LYS A 51 -1.90 -4.01 9.11
N LYS A 52 -1.88 -5.02 8.23
CA LYS A 52 -2.33 -4.97 6.83
C LYS A 52 -1.60 -3.90 6.00
N THR A 53 -0.37 -3.55 6.41
CA THR A 53 0.49 -2.57 5.75
C THR A 53 1.53 -3.29 4.89
N VAL A 54 1.55 -3.02 3.59
CA VAL A 54 2.42 -3.71 2.62
C VAL A 54 3.73 -2.96 2.38
N SER A 55 3.74 -1.64 2.58
CA SER A 55 4.89 -0.76 2.37
C SER A 55 5.35 -0.16 3.69
N CYS A 56 6.63 -0.30 4.02
CA CYS A 56 7.26 0.63 4.95
C CYS A 56 7.29 2.00 4.26
N SER A 57 6.57 2.98 4.81
CA SER A 57 6.92 4.38 4.53
C SER A 57 8.34 4.60 5.01
N VAL A 58 9.10 5.42 4.28
CA VAL A 58 10.39 5.92 4.79
C VAL A 58 10.13 6.53 6.16
N ARG A 59 10.93 6.16 7.16
CA ARG A 59 10.78 6.71 8.50
C ARG A 59 11.32 8.14 8.49
N GLY A 60 10.50 9.06 8.98
CA GLY A 60 10.94 10.43 9.21
C GLY A 60 12.02 10.43 10.29
N TYR A 61 13.03 11.26 10.08
CA TYR A 61 14.12 11.46 11.03
C TYR A 61 14.38 12.96 11.13
N ASN A 62 14.37 13.46 12.36
CA ASN A 62 14.67 14.85 12.66
C ASN A 62 15.94 14.91 13.51
N PRO A 63 17.03 15.49 13.01
CA PRO A 63 18.30 15.52 13.72
C PRO A 63 18.19 16.36 15.00
N PRO A 64 18.73 15.90 16.14
CA PRO A 64 18.88 16.74 17.32
C PRO A 64 19.94 17.83 17.09
N ALA A 65 19.89 18.95 17.82
CA ALA A 65 20.89 20.02 17.66
C ALA A 65 22.32 19.57 18.04
N ASP A 66 22.43 18.59 18.95
CA ASP A 66 23.71 18.13 19.52
C ASP A 66 24.26 16.85 18.84
N VAL A 67 23.92 16.60 17.56
CA VAL A 67 24.38 15.39 16.82
C VAL A 67 25.89 15.24 16.87
N GLU A 68 26.63 16.31 16.57
CA GLU A 68 28.09 16.28 16.49
C GLU A 68 28.73 15.90 17.83
N ALA A 69 28.34 16.60 18.90
CA ALA A 69 28.87 16.38 20.24
C ALA A 69 28.58 14.96 20.75
N LYS A 70 27.37 14.45 20.49
CA LYS A 70 26.99 13.07 20.82
C LYS A 70 27.84 12.05 20.08
N ILE A 71 28.01 12.21 18.77
CA ILE A 71 28.82 11.29 17.96
C ILE A 71 30.27 11.27 18.46
N LEU A 72 30.86 12.43 18.73
CA LEU A 72 32.22 12.52 19.27
C LEU A 72 32.34 11.84 20.65
N SER A 73 31.36 12.02 21.53
CA SER A 73 31.35 11.38 22.85
C SER A 73 31.28 9.84 22.76
N ILE A 74 30.46 9.32 21.85
CA ILE A 74 30.29 7.87 21.64
C ILE A 74 31.54 7.30 20.96
N ALA A 75 32.10 8.02 19.99
CA ALA A 75 33.35 7.65 19.32
C ALA A 75 34.50 7.56 20.32
N ALA A 76 34.67 8.57 21.18
CA ALA A 76 35.70 8.57 22.22
C ALA A 76 35.53 7.39 23.19
N THR A 77 34.29 7.02 23.53
CA THR A 77 34.01 5.88 24.43
C THR A 77 34.39 4.53 23.81
N ILE A 78 34.17 4.36 22.50
CA ILE A 78 34.43 3.07 21.82
C ILE A 78 35.90 2.94 21.44
N ILE A 79 36.51 4.03 20.98
CA ILE A 79 37.89 4.06 20.49
C ILE A 79 38.88 4.18 21.66
N GLY A 80 38.49 4.86 22.75
CA GLY A 80 39.28 5.00 23.98
C GLY A 80 40.17 6.24 24.06
N PHE A 81 40.12 7.13 23.06
CA PHE A 81 40.82 8.42 23.07
C PHE A 81 39.94 9.53 22.47
N GLN A 82 40.31 10.80 22.67
CA GLN A 82 39.59 11.94 22.08
C GLN A 82 39.81 11.97 20.58
N VAL A 83 38.72 11.91 19.82
CA VAL A 83 38.75 11.73 18.37
C VAL A 83 38.31 13.01 17.68
N ASP A 84 38.98 13.35 16.59
CA ASP A 84 38.61 14.48 15.73
C ASP A 84 37.73 14.04 14.55
N MET A 85 37.04 14.98 13.93
CA MET A 85 36.15 14.76 12.79
C MET A 85 36.83 14.14 11.57
N SER A 86 38.14 14.38 11.42
CA SER A 86 38.98 13.84 10.36
C SER A 86 39.38 12.36 10.54
N TYR A 87 38.99 11.74 11.66
CA TYR A 87 39.34 10.36 11.96
C TYR A 87 38.70 9.34 11.01
N GLN A 88 39.52 8.43 10.50
CA GLN A 88 39.11 7.38 9.57
C GLN A 88 38.69 6.09 10.29
N LEU A 89 37.55 5.55 9.91
CA LEU A 89 36.96 4.31 10.41
C LEU A 89 37.43 3.09 9.59
N ASN A 90 38.74 2.86 9.59
CA ASN A 90 39.36 1.78 8.81
C ASN A 90 39.11 0.39 9.43
N ASP A 91 39.06 0.30 10.76
CA ASP A 91 38.74 -0.97 11.43
C ASP A 91 37.24 -1.27 11.36
N ARG A 92 36.91 -2.38 10.71
CA ARG A 92 35.54 -2.87 10.52
C ARG A 92 34.83 -3.17 11.84
N LEU A 93 35.53 -3.67 12.85
CA LEU A 93 34.91 -4.02 14.13
C LEU A 93 34.55 -2.76 14.93
N ILE A 94 35.44 -1.76 14.93
CA ILE A 94 35.18 -0.46 15.55
C ILE A 94 34.05 0.26 14.81
N LYS A 95 34.09 0.30 13.47
CA LYS A 95 33.03 0.88 12.64
C LYS A 95 31.68 0.23 12.92
N PHE A 96 31.62 -1.10 12.98
CA PHE A 96 30.39 -1.82 13.29
C PHE A 96 29.83 -1.46 14.68
N LYS A 97 30.68 -1.49 15.72
CA LYS A 97 30.26 -1.15 17.10
C LYS A 97 29.78 0.29 17.21
N LEU A 98 30.50 1.22 16.59
CA LEU A 98 30.15 2.65 16.54
C LEU A 98 28.79 2.85 15.89
N LEU A 99 28.64 2.41 14.63
CA LEU A 99 27.41 2.62 13.88
C LEU A 99 26.20 1.96 14.54
N THR A 100 26.38 0.79 15.15
CA THR A 100 25.29 0.11 15.90
C THR A 100 24.83 0.95 17.08
N LYS A 101 25.75 1.48 17.89
CA LYS A 101 25.39 2.36 19.01
C LYS A 101 24.75 3.67 18.56
N LEU A 102 25.22 4.25 17.45
CA LEU A 102 24.62 5.48 16.90
C LEU A 102 23.20 5.23 16.38
N MET A 103 22.96 4.10 15.73
CA MET A 103 21.62 3.70 15.29
C MET A 103 20.65 3.53 16.47
N GLU A 104 21.13 3.01 17.61
CA GLU A 104 20.35 2.89 18.85
C GLU A 104 20.09 4.26 19.50
N GLU A 105 21.08 5.15 19.55
CA GLU A 105 20.95 6.48 20.17
C GLU A 105 20.01 7.41 19.40
N PHE A 106 20.08 7.41 18.06
CA PHE A 106 19.28 8.29 17.20
C PHE A 106 17.98 7.65 16.67
N ASP A 107 17.72 6.37 16.97
CA ASP A 107 16.65 5.55 16.37
C ASP A 107 16.56 5.69 14.84
N HIS A 108 17.72 5.86 14.19
CA HIS A 108 17.83 6.06 12.75
C HIS A 108 18.73 5.00 12.12
N ILE A 109 18.12 4.20 11.24
CA ILE A 109 18.75 3.03 10.63
C ILE A 109 19.58 3.45 9.42
N ILE A 110 20.82 2.98 9.37
CA ILE A 110 21.70 3.19 8.22
C ILE A 110 21.45 2.07 7.18
N PRO A 111 21.10 2.41 5.93
CA PRO A 111 20.93 1.42 4.87
C PRO A 111 22.29 0.93 4.36
N ASN A 112 22.30 -0.27 3.78
CA ASN A 112 23.53 -0.90 3.29
C ASN A 112 24.26 -0.10 2.19
N THR A 113 23.52 0.70 1.42
CA THR A 113 24.06 1.54 0.34
C THR A 113 24.99 2.62 0.88
N GLU A 114 24.64 3.22 2.03
CA GLU A 114 25.36 4.35 2.63
C GLU A 114 26.58 3.89 3.44
N LEU A 115 26.63 2.61 3.86
CA LEU A 115 27.74 2.08 4.67
C LEU A 115 29.12 2.23 4.01
N CYS A 116 29.16 2.22 2.67
CA CYS A 116 30.39 2.39 1.90
C CYS A 116 30.95 3.82 1.99
N ASP A 117 30.08 4.81 2.15
CA ASP A 117 30.45 6.23 2.15
C ASP A 117 30.82 6.74 3.56
N LEU A 118 30.42 6.01 4.60
CA LEU A 118 30.74 6.29 6.01
C LEU A 118 32.16 5.87 6.41
N ASN A 119 33.17 6.49 5.81
CA ASN A 119 34.59 6.17 6.08
C ASN A 119 35.24 7.07 7.13
N THR A 120 34.67 8.23 7.39
CA THR A 120 35.21 9.24 8.31
C THR A 120 34.13 9.69 9.29
N LEU A 121 34.50 10.14 10.49
CA LEU A 121 33.52 10.67 11.46
C LEU A 121 32.75 11.87 10.91
N ALA A 122 33.40 12.75 10.14
CA ALA A 122 32.72 13.84 9.42
C ALA A 122 31.57 13.33 8.52
N ASN A 123 31.77 12.22 7.80
CA ASN A 123 30.73 11.65 6.94
C ASN A 123 29.57 11.10 7.79
N VAL A 124 29.88 10.45 8.92
CA VAL A 124 28.88 9.94 9.86
C VAL A 124 28.04 11.08 10.45
N VAL A 125 28.68 12.18 10.85
CA VAL A 125 27.98 13.37 11.32
C VAL A 125 27.08 13.95 10.23
N SER A 126 27.60 14.13 9.02
CA SER A 126 26.81 14.67 7.90
C SER A 126 25.57 13.81 7.59
N TYR A 127 25.69 12.49 7.73
CA TYR A 127 24.57 11.56 7.54
C TYR A 127 23.50 11.75 8.63
N PHE A 128 23.88 11.77 9.90
CA PHE A 128 22.93 11.94 11.02
C PHE A 128 22.45 13.38 11.21
N ASP A 129 23.08 14.35 10.59
CA ASP A 129 22.60 15.74 10.54
C ASP A 129 21.60 15.96 9.39
N THR A 130 21.54 15.05 8.42
CA THR A 130 20.60 15.16 7.29
C THR A 130 19.19 14.73 7.72
N PRO A 131 18.18 15.61 7.65
CA PRO A 131 16.81 15.26 8.00
C PRO A 131 16.16 14.39 6.92
N VAL A 132 15.35 13.41 7.34
CA VAL A 132 14.58 12.54 6.44
C VAL A 132 13.09 12.84 6.63
N ARG A 133 12.38 13.10 5.53
CA ARG A 133 10.92 13.34 5.56
C ARG A 133 10.16 12.02 5.37
N ASP A 134 9.12 11.84 6.18
CA ASP A 134 8.15 10.74 6.05
C ASP A 134 6.98 11.08 5.10
N THR A 135 6.78 12.37 4.83
CA THR A 135 5.69 12.88 4.00
C THR A 135 5.99 12.76 2.51
N THR A 136 4.94 12.55 1.73
CA THR A 136 5.05 12.66 0.28
C THR A 136 5.03 14.12 -0.16
N SER A 137 5.56 14.41 -1.34
CA SER A 137 5.50 15.76 -1.92
C SER A 137 4.05 16.27 -2.06
N PHE A 138 3.11 15.37 -2.30
CA PHE A 138 1.68 15.69 -2.37
C PHE A 138 1.11 16.11 -1.01
N ASP A 139 1.46 15.39 0.06
CA ASP A 139 1.06 15.73 1.42
C ASP A 139 1.66 17.08 1.86
N ASP A 140 2.93 17.32 1.53
CA ASP A 140 3.62 18.57 1.82
C ASP A 140 2.94 19.75 1.12
N LEU A 141 2.57 19.59 -0.15
CA LEU A 141 1.92 20.63 -0.94
C LEU A 141 0.53 20.95 -0.38
N ALA A 142 -0.23 19.94 0.04
CA ALA A 142 -1.54 20.12 0.66
C ALA A 142 -1.49 20.88 2.00
N ARG A 143 -0.38 20.82 2.73
CA ARG A 143 -0.18 21.56 4.00
C ARG A 143 0.21 23.02 3.80
N GLN A 144 0.67 23.40 2.61
CA GLN A 144 1.06 24.78 2.32
C GLN A 144 -0.16 25.71 2.18
N LYS A 145 0.07 27.02 2.25
CA LYS A 145 -0.97 28.02 2.00
C LYS A 145 -1.25 28.08 0.49
N LEU A 146 -2.25 27.32 0.06
CA LEU A 146 -2.69 27.25 -1.32
C LEU A 146 -3.44 28.53 -1.73
N PRO A 147 -3.34 28.96 -3.00
CA PRO A 147 -4.15 30.06 -3.51
C PRO A 147 -5.64 29.67 -3.50
N LYS A 148 -6.53 30.66 -3.36
CA LYS A 148 -7.97 30.43 -3.13
C LYS A 148 -8.68 29.61 -4.23
N ASN A 149 -8.12 29.57 -5.43
CA ASN A 149 -8.63 28.85 -6.59
C ASN A 149 -8.04 27.43 -6.75
N LEU A 150 -7.17 27.00 -5.84
CA LEU A 150 -6.52 25.69 -5.89
C LEU A 150 -6.94 24.87 -4.67
N HIS A 151 -7.64 23.78 -4.94
CA HIS A 151 -8.05 22.81 -3.93
C HIS A 151 -7.42 21.45 -4.22
N ILE A 152 -6.82 20.84 -3.20
CA ILE A 152 -6.19 19.51 -3.31
C ILE A 152 -7.04 18.51 -2.55
N GLN A 153 -7.41 17.43 -3.24
CA GLN A 153 -8.12 16.31 -2.66
C GLN A 153 -7.09 15.26 -2.22
N LEU A 154 -6.81 15.20 -0.91
CA LEU A 154 -5.88 14.22 -0.34
C LEU A 154 -6.42 12.80 -0.41
N GLU A 155 -7.72 12.66 -0.15
CA GLU A 155 -8.37 11.36 -0.21
C GLU A 155 -8.86 11.09 -1.63
N PRO A 156 -8.45 9.98 -2.26
CA PRO A 156 -9.00 9.61 -3.54
C PRO A 156 -10.48 9.31 -3.40
N LEU A 157 -11.31 10.12 -4.07
CA LEU A 157 -12.72 9.84 -4.23
C LEU A 157 -12.88 8.68 -5.23
N ARG A 158 -13.46 7.58 -4.76
CA ARG A 158 -13.76 6.44 -5.60
C ARG A 158 -15.21 6.53 -6.04
N PHE A 159 -15.45 6.21 -7.31
CA PHE A 159 -16.81 6.09 -7.82
C PHE A 159 -17.55 4.95 -7.12
N ASP A 160 -18.70 5.29 -6.54
CA ASP A 160 -19.65 4.39 -5.94
C ASP A 160 -21.04 4.72 -6.50
N PRO A 161 -21.68 3.80 -7.25
CA PRO A 161 -22.90 4.12 -8.00
C PRO A 161 -24.10 4.45 -7.11
N GLU A 162 -24.10 3.99 -5.85
CA GLU A 162 -25.18 4.23 -4.88
C GLU A 162 -25.06 5.61 -4.22
N THR A 163 -23.86 6.17 -4.13
CA THR A 163 -23.58 7.41 -3.38
C THR A 163 -23.20 8.59 -4.26
N ASP A 164 -22.92 8.35 -5.54
CA ASP A 164 -22.54 9.39 -6.49
C ASP A 164 -23.72 10.30 -6.85
N THR A 165 -23.64 11.54 -6.38
CA THR A 165 -24.63 12.59 -6.64
C THR A 165 -24.30 13.44 -7.87
N PHE A 166 -23.07 13.37 -8.39
CA PHE A 166 -22.63 14.31 -9.43
C PHE A 166 -22.94 13.78 -10.84
N PHE A 167 -22.85 12.46 -11.05
CA PHE A 167 -23.16 11.82 -12.34
C PHE A 167 -24.37 10.89 -12.28
N ASP A 168 -25.24 11.03 -11.28
CA ASP A 168 -26.43 10.16 -11.07
C ASP A 168 -26.08 8.66 -11.07
N GLY A 169 -24.94 8.29 -10.47
CA GLY A 169 -24.47 6.91 -10.46
C GLY A 169 -24.02 6.36 -11.82
N LYS A 170 -23.81 7.20 -12.84
CA LYS A 170 -23.30 6.79 -14.16
C LYS A 170 -21.79 6.93 -14.22
N THR A 171 -21.10 5.82 -14.45
CA THR A 171 -19.64 5.80 -14.65
C THR A 171 -19.27 5.89 -16.13
N ALA A 172 -18.13 6.52 -16.42
CA ALA A 172 -17.53 6.54 -17.76
C ALA A 172 -17.08 5.15 -18.25
N PHE A 173 -17.00 4.16 -17.35
CA PHE A 173 -16.56 2.79 -17.65
C PHE A 173 -17.65 1.76 -17.30
N PRO A 174 -18.77 1.71 -18.05
CA PRO A 174 -19.81 0.70 -17.82
C PRO A 174 -19.24 -0.72 -17.98
N ASN A 175 -19.82 -1.69 -17.28
CA ASN A 175 -19.46 -3.12 -17.32
C ASN A 175 -18.03 -3.45 -16.86
N ARG A 176 -17.35 -2.52 -16.18
CA ARG A 176 -16.06 -2.76 -15.53
C ARG A 176 -16.21 -2.70 -14.00
N PRO A 177 -15.92 -3.79 -13.28
CA PRO A 177 -15.99 -3.76 -11.82
C PRO A 177 -14.81 -2.97 -11.23
N THR A 178 -15.09 -2.07 -10.29
CA THR A 178 -14.12 -1.30 -9.50
C THR A 178 -13.73 -2.08 -8.23
N ILE A 179 -13.03 -3.21 -8.40
CA ILE A 179 -12.56 -4.04 -7.28
C ILE A 179 -11.35 -3.37 -6.59
N VAL A 180 -11.37 -3.29 -5.27
CA VAL A 180 -10.23 -2.82 -4.45
C VAL A 180 -9.42 -4.04 -4.01
N SER A 181 -8.31 -4.31 -4.70
CA SER A 181 -7.48 -5.50 -4.45
C SER A 181 -6.51 -5.34 -3.28
N SER A 182 -6.10 -4.10 -2.97
CA SER A 182 -5.06 -3.88 -1.96
C SER A 182 -5.55 -4.19 -0.54
N LEU A 183 -4.70 -4.80 0.28
CA LEU A 183 -5.03 -5.17 1.66
C LEU A 183 -5.29 -3.96 2.57
N LYS A 184 -4.60 -2.83 2.31
CA LYS A 184 -4.75 -1.57 3.04
C LYS A 184 -6.07 -0.88 2.69
N TYR A 185 -6.35 -0.71 1.40
CA TYR A 185 -7.48 0.11 0.95
C TYR A 185 -8.80 -0.64 0.86
N SER A 186 -8.80 -1.98 0.86
CA SER A 186 -10.04 -2.78 0.76
C SER A 186 -11.02 -2.59 1.92
N LYS A 187 -10.56 -2.12 3.08
CA LYS A 187 -11.43 -1.71 4.20
C LYS A 187 -11.92 -0.27 4.09
N LYS A 188 -11.08 0.62 3.54
CA LYS A 188 -11.37 2.05 3.48
C LYS A 188 -12.36 2.37 2.37
N TYR A 189 -12.21 1.70 1.22
CA TYR A 189 -13.05 1.94 0.06
C TYR A 189 -13.86 0.69 -0.28
N LYS A 190 -15.15 0.88 -0.51
CA LYS A 190 -16.02 -0.17 -1.03
C LYS A 190 -15.59 -0.45 -2.47
N GLY A 191 -15.45 -1.72 -2.81
CA GLY A 191 -15.34 -2.13 -4.20
C GLY A 191 -16.74 -2.27 -4.77
N HIS A 192 -16.95 -1.79 -5.99
CA HIS A 192 -18.17 -2.10 -6.72
C HIS A 192 -17.86 -3.24 -7.68
N SER A 193 -18.40 -4.43 -7.38
CA SER A 193 -18.56 -5.46 -8.41
C SER A 193 -19.66 -4.95 -9.32
N GLY A 194 -19.31 -4.23 -10.38
CA GLY A 194 -20.24 -3.90 -11.46
C GLY A 194 -20.88 -5.16 -12.03
N GLU A 195 -21.69 -5.01 -13.07
CA GLU A 195 -22.20 -6.16 -13.80
C GLU A 195 -21.04 -7.08 -14.17
N SER A 196 -21.16 -8.34 -13.74
CA SER A 196 -20.10 -9.33 -13.96
C SER A 196 -19.80 -9.40 -15.45
N ARG A 197 -18.53 -9.44 -15.85
CA ARG A 197 -18.17 -9.69 -17.27
C ARG A 197 -18.67 -11.04 -17.77
N ASN A 198 -19.00 -11.95 -16.83
CA ASN A 198 -19.60 -13.25 -17.10
C ASN A 198 -21.14 -13.21 -17.03
N ALA A 199 -21.74 -12.04 -16.80
CA ALA A 199 -23.19 -11.88 -16.93
C ALA A 199 -23.54 -12.13 -18.40
N ARG A 200 -24.63 -12.86 -18.63
CA ARG A 200 -25.09 -13.14 -19.99
C ARG A 200 -25.38 -11.79 -20.65
N SER A 201 -24.78 -11.53 -21.81
CA SER A 201 -25.21 -10.41 -22.64
C SER A 201 -26.70 -10.57 -22.94
N LEU A 202 -27.44 -9.47 -22.89
CA LEU A 202 -28.84 -9.50 -23.29
C LEU A 202 -28.93 -9.85 -24.77
N THR A 203 -30.00 -10.54 -25.14
CA THR A 203 -30.31 -10.71 -26.56
C THR A 203 -30.89 -9.41 -27.11
N ASN A 204 -30.78 -9.17 -28.42
CA ASN A 204 -31.36 -7.97 -29.05
C ASN A 204 -32.84 -7.74 -28.69
N PHE A 205 -33.60 -8.82 -28.50
CA PHE A 205 -35.01 -8.76 -28.09
C PHE A 205 -35.17 -8.26 -26.65
N GLU A 206 -34.32 -8.72 -25.74
CA GLU A 206 -34.34 -8.29 -24.34
C GLU A 206 -33.86 -6.84 -24.20
N GLU A 207 -32.85 -6.43 -24.98
CA GLU A 207 -32.40 -5.03 -25.04
C GLU A 207 -33.51 -4.11 -25.53
N GLN A 208 -34.22 -4.48 -26.61
CA GLN A 208 -35.37 -3.72 -27.10
C GLN A 208 -36.44 -3.61 -26.03
N LYS A 209 -36.75 -4.72 -25.33
CA LYS A 209 -37.74 -4.72 -24.26
C LYS A 209 -37.35 -3.78 -23.11
N GLN A 210 -36.09 -3.79 -22.69
CA GLN A 210 -35.59 -2.85 -21.67
C GLN A 210 -35.67 -1.40 -22.13
N LEU A 211 -35.29 -1.11 -23.39
CA LEU A 211 -35.41 0.23 -23.96
C LEU A 211 -36.87 0.71 -23.98
N PHE A 212 -37.83 -0.17 -24.30
CA PHE A 212 -39.26 0.14 -24.21
C PHE A 212 -39.69 0.40 -22.77
N GLU A 213 -39.32 -0.45 -21.81
CA GLU A 213 -39.65 -0.27 -20.39
C GLU A 213 -39.05 1.03 -19.81
N ASP A 214 -37.83 1.39 -20.21
CA ASP A 214 -37.17 2.62 -19.77
C ASP A 214 -37.77 3.87 -20.46
N ALA A 215 -38.16 3.76 -21.73
CA ALA A 215 -38.90 4.82 -22.42
C ALA A 215 -40.27 5.07 -21.78
N GLU A 216 -40.99 4.01 -21.37
CA GLU A 216 -42.24 4.10 -20.62
C GLU A 216 -42.04 4.78 -19.27
N LYS A 217 -41.01 4.40 -18.50
CA LYS A 217 -40.68 5.07 -17.22
C LYS A 217 -40.36 6.55 -17.39
N LEU A 218 -39.74 6.93 -18.51
CA LEU A 218 -39.38 8.31 -18.82
C LEU A 218 -40.51 9.09 -19.53
N ASN A 219 -41.71 8.50 -19.67
CA ASN A 219 -42.85 9.05 -20.41
C ASN A 219 -42.49 9.48 -21.85
N TYR A 220 -41.50 8.83 -22.47
CA TYR A 220 -41.13 9.06 -23.85
C TYR A 220 -42.01 8.18 -24.76
N THR A 221 -42.98 8.77 -25.45
CA THR A 221 -43.77 8.04 -26.45
C THR A 221 -42.90 7.77 -27.68
N VAL A 222 -42.42 6.54 -27.83
CA VAL A 222 -41.74 6.10 -29.06
C VAL A 222 -42.82 6.00 -30.16
N LYS A 223 -42.81 6.95 -31.10
CA LYS A 223 -43.65 6.84 -32.30
C LYS A 223 -43.11 5.71 -33.16
N SER A 224 -43.86 4.63 -33.29
CA SER A 224 -43.60 3.57 -34.27
C SER A 224 -43.81 4.13 -35.68
N SER A 225 -42.75 4.20 -36.46
CA SER A 225 -42.80 4.36 -37.93
C SER A 225 -42.97 3.03 -38.62
#